data_AF-A0A2J6SN46-F1
#
_entry.id   AF-A0A2J6SN46-F1
#
_cell.length_a   1.000
_cell.length_b   1.000
_cell.length_c   1.000
_cell.angle_alpha   90.00
_cell.angle_beta   90.00
_cell.angle_gamma   90.00
#
_symmetry.space_group_name_H-M   'P 1'
#
loop_
_entity.id
_entity.type
_entity.pdbx_description
1 polymer ?
#
loop_
_entity_poly.entity_id
_entity_poly.type
_entity_poly.pdbx_seq_one_letter_code
_entity_poly.pdbx_strand_id
1 'polypeptide(L)' 'FEACYKKDNVIFPLIRKPPLYLSYLFIGNNPLYRAFRANIRVYNYIFAFILVKYKKDIQIDFSYKI' A
#
# COMPACT_ATOMS: atom_id res chain seq x y z
N PHE A 1 15.83 6.36 -2.88
CA PHE A 1 14.86 5.49 -2.17
C PHE A 1 14.88 4.13 -2.85
N GLU A 2 16.02 3.46 -2.71
CA GLU A 2 16.28 2.15 -3.28
C GLU A 2 16.14 1.14 -2.13
N ALA A 3 15.45 0.02 -2.39
CA ALA A 3 15.45 -1.19 -1.56
C ALA A 3 14.47 -1.39 -0.38
N CYS A 4 13.29 -0.74 -0.30
CA CYS A 4 12.28 -1.21 0.69
C CYS A 4 11.35 -2.33 0.18
N TYR A 5 11.35 -2.62 -1.11
CA TYR A 5 10.54 -3.71 -1.67
C TYR A 5 11.44 -4.54 -2.59
N LYS A 6 12.03 -5.60 -2.03
CA LYS A 6 12.57 -6.69 -2.85
C LYS A 6 11.41 -7.17 -3.73
N LYS A 7 11.57 -6.95 -5.03
CA LYS A 7 10.67 -7.41 -6.08
C LYS A 7 10.36 -8.88 -5.78
N ASP A 8 9.07 -9.16 -5.62
CA ASP A 8 8.45 -10.49 -5.66
C ASP A 8 8.34 -11.34 -4.39
N ASN A 9 8.91 -10.97 -3.23
CA ASN A 9 8.85 -11.84 -2.03
C ASN A 9 8.28 -11.23 -0.73
N VAL A 10 7.79 -9.99 -0.75
CA VAL A 10 7.18 -9.39 0.45
C VAL A 10 5.70 -9.77 0.51
N ILE A 11 5.39 -10.87 1.20
CA ILE A 11 4.02 -11.19 1.59
C ILE A 11 3.67 -10.29 2.78
N PHE A 12 2.80 -9.31 2.57
CA PHE A 12 2.23 -8.54 3.67
C PHE A 12 1.23 -9.41 4.42
N PRO A 13 1.46 -9.73 5.71
CA PRO A 13 0.46 -10.40 6.51
C PRO A 13 -0.79 -9.50 6.61
N LEU A 14 -1.96 -10.13 6.60
CA LEU A 14 -3.22 -9.42 6.82
C LEU A 14 -3.24 -8.90 8.26
N ILE A 15 -3.41 -7.58 8.43
CA ILE A 15 -3.49 -6.94 9.76
C ILE A 15 -4.71 -7.45 10.54
N ARG A 16 -5.81 -7.74 9.83
CA ARG A 16 -7.03 -8.34 10.38
C ARG A 16 -7.58 -9.36 9.40
N LYS A 17 -8.28 -10.38 9.92
CA LYS A 17 -9.02 -11.31 9.06
C LYS A 17 -10.07 -10.53 8.26
N PRO A 18 -10.10 -10.67 6.93
CA PRO A 18 -11.16 -10.06 6.14
C PRO A 18 -12.49 -10.72 6.48
N PRO A 19 -13.60 -9.96 6.41
CA PRO A 19 -14.95 -10.53 6.43
C PRO A 19 -15.08 -11.69 5.44
N LEU A 20 -15.95 -12.66 5.73
CA LEU A 20 -16.13 -13.88 4.91
C LEU A 20 -16.38 -13.55 3.43
N TYR A 21 -17.23 -12.55 3.16
CA TYR A 21 -17.54 -12.07 1.82
C TYR A 21 -16.41 -11.28 1.14
N LEU A 22 -15.30 -11.02 1.81
CA LEU A 22 -14.11 -10.44 1.18
C LEU A 22 -12.98 -11.47 1.11
N SER A 23 -13.03 -12.52 1.92
CA SER A 23 -11.99 -13.54 2.00
C SER A 23 -11.69 -14.20 0.65
N TYR A 24 -12.73 -14.41 -0.19
CA TYR A 24 -12.58 -15.00 -1.52
C TYR A 24 -11.74 -14.13 -2.48
N LEU A 25 -11.76 -12.80 -2.31
CA LEU A 25 -10.96 -11.87 -3.13
C LEU A 25 -9.46 -12.00 -2.82
N PHE A 26 -9.12 -12.37 -1.57
CA PHE A 26 -7.73 -12.50 -1.12
C PHE A 26 -7.16 -13.89 -1.39
N ILE A 27 -7.97 -14.95 -1.29
CA ILE A 27 -7.52 -16.35 -1.39
C ILE A 27 -7.73 -16.91 -2.80
N GLY A 28 -8.81 -16.50 -3.48
CA GLY A 28 -9.19 -17.10 -4.75
C GLY A 28 -8.18 -16.86 -5.88
N ASN A 29 -8.13 -17.80 -6.83
CA ASN A 29 -7.15 -17.79 -7.92
C ASN A 29 -7.71 -17.33 -9.28
N ASN A 30 -8.99 -16.94 -9.34
CA ASN A 30 -9.61 -16.39 -10.54
C ASN A 30 -8.88 -15.10 -10.98
N PRO A 31 -8.74 -14.85 -12.30
CA PRO A 31 -8.21 -13.58 -12.84
C PRO A 31 -8.75 -12.32 -12.17
N LEU A 32 -10.05 -12.25 -11.89
CA LEU A 32 -10.67 -11.10 -11.22
C LEU A 32 -10.08 -10.86 -9.82
N TYR A 33 -9.82 -11.92 -9.07
CA TYR A 33 -9.25 -11.83 -7.73
C TYR A 33 -7.77 -11.45 -7.76
N ARG A 34 -7.04 -11.92 -8.76
CA ARG A 34 -5.65 -11.48 -9.01
C ARG A 34 -5.60 -9.99 -9.34
N ALA A 35 -6.49 -9.52 -10.21
CA ALA A 35 -6.61 -8.10 -10.55
C ALA A 35 -6.98 -7.25 -9.32
N PHE A 36 -7.94 -7.70 -8.51
CA PHE A 36 -8.29 -7.04 -7.26
C PHE A 36 -7.07 -6.87 -6.34
N ARG A 37 -6.30 -7.95 -6.09
CA ARG A 37 -5.09 -7.88 -5.25
C ARG A 37 -4.03 -6.94 -5.82
N ALA A 38 -3.84 -6.94 -7.14
CA ALA A 38 -2.91 -6.02 -7.81
C ALA A 38 -3.35 -4.55 -7.61
N ASN A 39 -4.63 -4.26 -7.83
CA ASN A 39 -5.18 -2.91 -7.68
C ASN A 39 -5.05 -2.39 -6.25
N ILE A 40 -5.36 -3.22 -5.24
CA ILE A 40 -5.18 -2.86 -3.82
C ILE A 40 -3.71 -2.59 -3.50
N ARG A 41 -2.77 -3.38 -4.03
CA ARG A 41 -1.32 -3.14 -3.84
C ARG A 41 -0.89 -1.80 -4.44
N VAL A 42 -1.32 -1.51 -5.67
CA VAL A 42 -1.00 -0.26 -6.36
C VAL A 42 -1.56 0.93 -5.60
N TYR A 43 -2.83 0.86 -5.18
CA TYR A 43 -3.47 1.91 -4.40
C TYR A 43 -2.73 2.19 -3.08
N ASN A 44 -2.41 1.13 -2.32
CA ASN A 44 -1.67 1.26 -1.06
C ASN A 44 -0.26 1.84 -1.27
N TYR A 45 0.40 1.47 -2.36
CA TYR A 45 1.71 2.03 -2.70
C TYR A 45 1.62 3.53 -3.01
N ILE A 46 0.65 3.94 -3.83
CA ILE A 46 0.41 5.35 -4.14
C ILE A 46 0.06 6.12 -2.87
N PHE A 47 -0.82 5.59 -2.03
CA PHE A 47 -1.19 6.21 -0.76
C PHE A 47 0.02 6.39 0.18
N ALA A 48 0.84 5.35 0.35
CA ALA A 48 2.06 5.42 1.16
C ALA A 48 3.05 6.45 0.59
N PHE A 49 3.20 6.49 -0.73
CA PHE A 49 4.07 7.47 -1.40
C PHE A 49 3.59 8.91 -1.20
N ILE A 50 2.28 9.16 -1.38
CA ILE A 50 1.66 10.46 -1.11
C ILE A 50 1.84 10.83 0.35
N LEU A 51 1.60 9.91 1.29
CA LEU A 51 1.76 10.16 2.72
C LEU A 51 3.21 10.50 3.09
N VAL A 52 4.19 9.81 2.51
CA VAL A 52 5.62 10.10 2.72
C VAL A 52 5.97 11.47 2.13
N LYS A 53 5.51 11.80 0.93
CA LYS A 53 5.70 13.13 0.34
C LYS A 53 5.07 14.23 1.20
N TYR A 54 3.81 14.05 1.59
CA TYR A 54 3.10 14.99 2.44
C TYR A 54 3.81 15.22 3.78
N LYS A 55 4.27 14.15 4.45
CA LYS A 55 5.08 14.28 5.67
C LYS A 55 6.40 15.00 5.41
N LYS A 56 7.06 14.72 4.29
CA LYS A 56 8.30 15.40 3.90
C LYS A 56 8.06 16.89 3.64
N ASP A 57 6.96 17.25 3.00
CA ASP A 57 6.60 18.65 2.73
C ASP A 57 6.25 19.39 4.03
N ILE A 58 5.53 18.75 4.97
CA ILE A 58 5.31 19.30 6.32
C ILE A 58 6.65 19.47 7.08
N GLN A 59 7.57 18.53 6.94
CA GLN A 59 8.86 18.60 7.63
C GLN A 59 9.82 19.62 6.98
N ILE A 60 9.61 19.98 5.71
CA ILE A 60 10.29 21.07 4.99
C ILE A 60 9.59 22.42 5.22
N ASP A 61 8.39 22.44 5.79
CA ASP A 61 7.73 23.65 6.29
C ASP A 61 8.40 24.11 7.60
N PHE A 62 9.69 24.45 7.51
CA PHE A 62 10.25 25.46 8.37
C PHE A 62 9.51 26.74 8.01
N SER A 63 8.41 27.00 8.74
CA SER A 63 8.14 28.31 9.32
C SER A 63 9.17 29.35 8.87
N TYR A 64 8.98 29.92 7.68
CA TYR A 64 9.48 31.25 7.37
C TYR A 64 8.66 32.19 8.27
N LYS A 65 9.00 32.20 9.56
CA LYS A 65 8.61 33.24 10.51
C LYS A 65 9.87 34.01 10.87
N ILE A 66 9.85 35.23 10.32
CA ILE A 66 10.52 36.46 10.72
C ILE A 66 12.01 36.51 10.37
#